data_AF-A0A935ZYA7-F1
#
_entry.id   AF-A0A935ZYA7-F1
#
_cell.length_a   1.000
_cell.length_b   1.000
_cell.length_c   1.000
_cell.angle_alpha   90.00
_cell.angle_beta   90.00
_cell.angle_gamma   90.00
#
_symmetry.space_group_name_H-M   'P 1'
#
loop_
_entity.id
_entity.type
_entity.pdbx_description
1 polymer ?
#
loop_
_entity_poly.entity_id
_entity_poly.type
_entity_poly.pdbx_seq_one_letter_code
_entity_poly.pdbx_strand_id
1 'polypeptide(L)'
;MTNPFTIQPLKKDNLFQKLLKTKSPNNALIELNNLLASKPISAISIGDINRIESEYSLSLSRNYKKELIGIYTNLLKFYLNDSILSDQEKGDLRSIKTLFNLIETDVKDVHLELTADIYRIKLETVLKEDNLTDSKASFLDSIIKNLELPEEISLKITEEIKTKNLTDKWKEITSDDRLSPDEVKEFESLSRNLNITIQMSEASKEATEKMKYLWTLENSEIPKIEVDLNLASKEVCYYTSKVEWYEYRKITKRIDYHGPSLSIPVFKGLKYKVGSISPKSISKDEIKLIDSGQLFVTNSKVIFVGTIGNKSIPLSKLLFIESIDNGVVLNKETGTSPIIKVSGEFEWLTLMLILNRLIKKD
;
A
#
# COMPACT_ATOMS: atom_id res chain seq x y z
N MET A 1 -31.61 27.31 22.79
CA MET A 1 -30.67 26.63 23.71
C MET A 1 -30.67 25.16 23.32
N THR A 2 -29.78 24.77 22.43
CA THR A 2 -29.72 23.40 21.91
C THR A 2 -28.58 22.71 22.63
N ASN A 3 -28.89 21.91 23.64
CA ASN A 3 -27.97 20.91 24.16
C ASN A 3 -28.29 19.57 23.46
N PRO A 4 -27.39 18.57 23.46
CA PRO A 4 -27.62 17.32 22.76
C PRO A 4 -28.57 16.36 23.49
N PHE A 5 -29.18 16.78 24.61
CA PHE A 5 -29.94 15.91 25.48
C PHE A 5 -31.43 15.98 25.17
N THR A 6 -32.07 14.81 25.16
CA THR A 6 -33.52 14.67 24.96
C THR A 6 -34.15 13.99 26.15
N ILE A 7 -35.36 14.39 26.54
CA ILE A 7 -36.10 13.75 27.64
C ILE A 7 -36.37 12.27 27.30
N GLN A 8 -36.08 11.39 28.24
CA GLN A 8 -36.26 9.94 28.14
C GLN A 8 -37.23 9.44 29.22
N PRO A 9 -38.09 8.45 28.92
CA PRO A 9 -39.01 7.87 29.90
C PRO A 9 -38.27 7.03 30.94
N LEU A 10 -38.70 7.11 32.20
CA LEU A 10 -38.16 6.27 33.28
C LEU A 10 -38.52 4.79 33.06
N LYS A 11 -37.59 3.89 33.39
CA LYS A 11 -37.85 2.45 33.36
C LYS A 11 -38.74 2.07 34.54
N LYS A 12 -39.72 1.18 34.29
CA LYS A 12 -40.63 0.69 35.34
C LYS A 12 -39.86 -0.10 36.40
N ASP A 13 -40.23 0.10 37.66
CA ASP A 13 -39.66 -0.67 38.77
C ASP A 13 -40.06 -2.15 38.71
N ASN A 14 -39.11 -3.02 39.02
CA ASN A 14 -39.34 -4.47 39.10
C ASN A 14 -40.15 -4.83 40.37
N LEU A 15 -40.76 -6.03 40.40
CA LEU A 15 -41.65 -6.47 41.50
C LEU A 15 -40.99 -6.39 42.89
N PHE A 16 -39.70 -6.74 42.99
CA PHE A 16 -38.93 -6.60 44.24
C PHE A 16 -38.67 -5.16 44.66
N GLN A 17 -38.46 -4.25 43.70
CA GLN A 17 -38.26 -2.82 43.93
C GLN A 17 -39.55 -2.15 44.41
N LYS A 18 -40.70 -2.54 43.85
CA LYS A 18 -42.02 -2.13 44.34
C LYS A 18 -42.29 -2.63 45.77
N LEU A 19 -41.85 -3.84 46.10
CA LEU A 19 -42.03 -4.44 47.42
C LEU A 19 -41.16 -3.76 48.50
N LEU A 20 -39.94 -3.34 48.15
CA LEU A 20 -38.98 -2.69 49.05
C LEU A 20 -39.03 -1.15 49.01
N LYS A 21 -39.91 -0.56 48.20
CA LYS A 21 -39.97 0.90 47.91
C LYS A 21 -38.63 1.49 47.47
N THR A 22 -37.78 0.71 46.82
CA THR A 22 -36.49 1.17 46.29
C THR A 22 -36.61 1.42 44.79
N LYS A 23 -36.15 2.59 44.32
CA LYS A 23 -36.19 2.93 42.89
C LYS A 23 -35.04 2.25 42.13
N SER A 24 -35.26 1.94 40.85
CA SER A 24 -34.22 1.36 40.00
C SER A 24 -32.99 2.29 39.88
N PRO A 25 -31.79 1.90 40.32
CA PRO A 25 -30.59 2.75 40.25
C PRO A 25 -30.27 3.25 38.83
N ASN A 26 -30.64 2.47 37.81
CA ASN A 26 -30.46 2.82 36.40
C ASN A 26 -31.32 4.02 35.96
N ASN A 27 -32.38 4.37 36.70
CA ASN A 27 -33.17 5.57 36.41
C ASN A 27 -32.45 6.85 36.87
N ALA A 28 -31.46 6.79 37.76
CA ALA A 28 -30.69 7.97 38.18
C ALA A 28 -29.97 8.63 37.00
N LEU A 29 -29.41 7.84 36.07
CA LEU A 29 -28.80 8.36 34.83
C LEU A 29 -29.83 8.95 33.86
N ILE A 30 -31.03 8.38 33.81
CA ILE A 30 -32.12 8.90 32.97
C ILE A 30 -32.61 10.24 33.53
N GLU A 31 -32.74 10.36 34.85
CA GLU A 31 -33.09 11.63 35.49
C GLU A 31 -32.01 12.68 35.34
N LEU A 32 -30.74 12.30 35.42
CA LEU A 32 -29.63 13.21 35.13
C LEU A 32 -29.69 13.72 33.69
N ASN A 33 -29.89 12.83 32.71
CA ASN A 33 -30.08 13.21 31.31
C ASN A 33 -31.29 14.15 31.14
N ASN A 34 -32.42 13.85 31.79
CA ASN A 34 -33.62 14.66 31.69
C ASN A 34 -33.44 16.04 32.33
N LEU A 35 -32.70 16.13 33.44
CA LEU A 35 -32.31 17.39 34.05
C LEU A 35 -31.51 18.25 33.05
N LEU A 36 -30.50 17.65 32.40
CA LEU A 36 -29.71 18.31 31.36
C LEU A 36 -30.57 18.74 30.16
N ALA A 37 -31.55 17.93 29.75
CA ALA A 37 -32.47 18.26 28.66
C ALA A 37 -33.48 19.37 29.03
N SER A 38 -33.79 19.53 30.31
CA SER A 38 -34.90 20.40 30.77
C SER A 38 -34.56 21.88 30.88
N LYS A 39 -33.28 22.23 31.06
CA LYS A 39 -32.83 23.62 31.27
C LYS A 39 -31.37 23.79 30.80
N PRO A 40 -30.93 25.03 30.49
CA PRO A 40 -29.52 25.28 30.18
C PRO A 40 -28.59 24.84 31.30
N ILE A 41 -27.39 24.39 30.92
CA ILE A 41 -26.39 23.82 31.84
C ILE A 41 -25.98 24.83 32.92
N SER A 42 -25.84 26.10 32.54
CA SER A 42 -25.56 27.20 33.47
C SER A 42 -26.59 27.39 34.59
N ALA A 43 -27.81 26.86 34.44
CA ALA A 43 -28.88 26.90 35.44
C ALA A 43 -28.98 25.62 36.30
N ILE A 44 -28.09 24.65 36.11
CA ILE A 44 -28.04 23.41 36.90
C ILE A 44 -27.09 23.60 38.08
N SER A 45 -27.58 23.28 39.28
CA SER A 45 -26.82 23.39 40.52
C SER A 45 -26.36 22.03 41.04
N ILE A 46 -25.34 22.03 41.90
CA ILE A 46 -24.93 20.84 42.65
C ILE A 46 -26.09 20.30 43.51
N GLY A 47 -26.99 21.18 43.99
CA GLY A 47 -28.20 20.78 44.71
C GLY A 47 -29.15 19.93 43.87
N ASP A 48 -29.26 20.19 42.56
CA ASP A 48 -30.07 19.38 41.65
C ASP A 48 -29.49 17.95 41.53
N ILE A 49 -28.16 17.81 41.49
CA ILE A 49 -27.46 16.53 41.44
C ILE A 49 -27.64 15.77 42.76
N ASN A 50 -27.44 16.43 43.89
CA ASN A 50 -27.59 15.83 45.22
C ASN A 50 -29.02 15.32 45.47
N ARG A 51 -30.03 15.98 44.89
CA ARG A 51 -31.42 15.51 44.95
C ARG A 51 -31.59 14.17 44.23
N ILE A 52 -31.03 14.03 43.03
CA ILE A 52 -31.06 12.76 42.28
C ILE A 52 -30.29 11.69 43.07
N GLU A 53 -29.09 11.99 43.55
CA GLU A 53 -28.29 11.05 44.34
C GLU A 53 -29.02 10.56 45.61
N SER A 54 -29.72 11.47 46.30
CA SER A 54 -30.53 11.15 47.49
C SER A 54 -31.77 10.32 47.16
N GLU A 55 -32.43 10.59 46.04
CA GLU A 55 -33.63 9.87 45.59
C GLU A 55 -33.35 8.40 45.27
N TYR A 56 -32.14 8.10 44.81
CA TYR A 56 -31.69 6.75 44.47
C TYR A 56 -30.71 6.14 45.48
N SER A 57 -30.38 6.85 46.56
CA SER A 57 -29.42 6.43 47.60
C SER A 57 -28.08 5.95 47.02
N LEU A 58 -27.51 6.68 46.05
CA LEU A 58 -26.26 6.33 45.36
C LEU A 58 -25.43 7.58 45.07
N SER A 59 -24.15 7.41 44.72
CA SER A 59 -23.33 8.51 44.21
C SER A 59 -23.05 8.35 42.72
N LEU A 60 -23.52 9.28 41.91
CA LEU A 60 -23.33 9.27 40.46
C LEU A 60 -21.84 9.24 40.11
N SER A 61 -21.03 10.08 40.76
CA SER A 61 -19.59 10.17 40.51
C SER A 61 -18.81 8.88 40.82
N ARG A 62 -19.25 8.10 41.83
CA ARG A 62 -18.61 6.84 42.22
C ARG A 62 -19.14 5.65 41.43
N ASN A 63 -20.46 5.60 41.21
CA ASN A 63 -21.13 4.44 40.64
C ASN A 63 -21.20 4.47 39.11
N TYR A 64 -21.17 5.67 38.50
CA TYR A 64 -21.41 5.87 37.06
C TYR A 64 -20.38 6.79 36.40
N LYS A 65 -19.12 6.73 36.88
CA LYS A 65 -18.02 7.58 36.36
C LYS A 65 -17.90 7.51 34.83
N LYS A 66 -17.97 6.30 34.26
CA LYS A 66 -17.81 6.08 32.81
C LYS A 66 -18.94 6.74 32.01
N GLU A 67 -20.17 6.67 32.51
CA GLU A 67 -21.34 7.26 31.88
C GLU A 67 -21.30 8.78 31.97
N LEU A 68 -20.83 9.35 33.10
CA LEU A 68 -20.63 10.80 33.25
C LEU A 68 -19.57 11.34 32.30
N ILE A 69 -18.46 10.61 32.12
CA ILE A 69 -17.46 10.93 31.09
C ILE A 69 -18.13 10.87 29.70
N GLY A 70 -18.93 9.83 29.42
CA GLY A 70 -19.65 9.72 28.15
C GLY A 70 -20.62 10.88 27.89
N ILE A 71 -21.32 11.37 28.91
CA ILE A 71 -22.18 12.57 28.81
C ILE A 71 -21.33 13.80 28.48
N TYR A 72 -20.21 14.00 29.17
CA TYR A 72 -19.27 15.08 28.88
C TYR A 72 -18.74 15.00 27.44
N THR A 73 -18.30 13.81 27.01
CA THR A 73 -17.81 13.54 25.66
C THR A 73 -18.87 13.88 24.61
N ASN A 74 -20.12 13.48 24.79
CA ASN A 74 -21.21 13.76 23.85
C ASN A 74 -21.53 15.25 23.76
N LEU A 75 -21.49 15.96 24.89
CA LEU A 75 -21.64 17.41 24.92
C LEU A 75 -20.52 18.10 24.16
N LEU A 76 -19.27 17.71 24.44
CA LEU A 76 -18.11 18.28 23.77
C LEU A 76 -18.15 18.02 22.25
N LYS A 77 -18.49 16.79 21.83
CA LYS A 77 -18.69 16.46 20.40
C LYS A 77 -19.75 17.36 19.75
N PHE A 78 -20.85 17.62 20.45
CA PHE A 78 -21.91 18.48 19.94
C PHE A 78 -21.43 19.92 19.74
N TYR A 79 -20.72 20.48 20.72
CA TYR A 79 -20.16 21.84 20.61
C TYR A 79 -19.05 21.95 19.56
N LEU A 80 -18.23 20.91 19.40
CA LEU A 80 -17.16 20.91 18.41
C LEU A 80 -17.63 20.72 16.95
N ASN A 81 -18.93 20.60 16.69
CA ASN A 81 -19.45 20.34 15.36
C ASN A 81 -19.12 21.45 14.34
N ASP A 82 -19.06 22.71 14.79
CA ASP A 82 -18.64 23.85 13.96
C ASP A 82 -17.12 24.13 14.06
N SER A 83 -16.38 23.29 14.79
CA SER A 83 -14.94 23.41 15.06
C SER A 83 -14.55 24.68 15.84
N ILE A 84 -15.48 25.26 16.62
CA ILE A 84 -15.24 26.44 17.44
C ILE A 84 -15.83 26.21 18.83
N LEU A 85 -15.06 26.53 19.88
CA LEU A 85 -15.58 26.57 21.25
C LEU A 85 -15.80 28.02 21.68
N SER A 86 -17.07 28.41 21.81
CA SER A 86 -17.45 29.71 22.37
C SER A 86 -17.22 29.79 23.88
N ASP A 87 -17.15 31.01 24.43
CA ASP A 87 -16.99 31.22 25.88
C ASP A 87 -18.14 30.62 26.70
N GLN A 88 -19.36 30.63 26.15
CA GLN A 88 -20.53 30.01 26.78
C GLN A 88 -20.37 28.48 26.86
N GLU A 89 -19.95 27.84 25.77
CA GLU A 89 -19.75 26.38 25.72
C GLU A 89 -18.61 25.94 26.63
N LYS A 90 -17.52 26.72 26.70
CA LYS A 90 -16.45 26.52 27.69
C LYS A 90 -16.98 26.64 29.11
N GLY A 91 -17.86 27.59 29.37
CA GLY A 91 -18.57 27.74 30.64
C GLY A 91 -19.37 26.49 31.00
N ASP A 92 -20.19 26.00 30.07
CA ASP A 92 -21.01 24.81 30.25
C ASP A 92 -20.16 23.55 30.51
N LEU A 93 -19.07 23.36 29.77
CA LEU A 93 -18.15 22.22 29.97
C LEU A 93 -17.49 22.26 31.36
N ARG A 94 -17.09 23.45 31.84
CA ARG A 94 -16.58 23.62 33.22
C ARG A 94 -17.65 23.30 34.24
N SER A 95 -18.88 23.76 34.04
CA SER A 95 -20.01 23.44 34.91
C SER A 95 -20.27 21.93 34.97
N ILE A 96 -20.32 21.23 33.84
CA ILE A 96 -20.51 19.77 33.81
C ILE A 96 -19.40 19.04 34.54
N LYS A 97 -18.14 19.41 34.30
CA LYS A 97 -16.99 18.82 35.00
C LYS A 97 -17.14 18.95 36.52
N THR A 98 -17.53 20.14 37.01
CA THR A 98 -17.74 20.38 38.44
C THR A 98 -18.95 19.61 38.97
N LEU A 99 -20.09 19.65 38.27
CA LEU A 99 -21.33 18.96 38.66
C LEU A 99 -21.13 17.45 38.77
N PHE A 100 -20.31 16.87 37.89
CA PHE A 100 -20.08 15.42 37.84
C PHE A 100 -18.85 14.99 38.64
N ASN A 101 -18.12 15.94 39.25
CA ASN A 101 -16.88 15.71 39.97
C ASN A 101 -15.85 14.92 39.13
N LEU A 102 -15.71 15.29 37.85
CA LEU A 102 -14.73 14.67 36.95
C LEU A 102 -13.34 15.21 37.24
N ILE A 103 -12.35 14.32 37.25
CA ILE A 103 -10.95 14.70 37.42
C ILE A 103 -10.41 15.38 36.16
N GLU A 104 -9.43 16.27 36.35
CA GLU A 104 -8.83 17.05 35.27
C GLU A 104 -8.28 16.17 34.14
N THR A 105 -7.65 15.05 34.47
CA THR A 105 -7.01 14.16 33.50
C THR A 105 -8.02 13.56 32.54
N ASP A 106 -9.12 12.99 33.05
CA ASP A 106 -10.15 12.36 32.22
C ASP A 106 -10.78 13.36 31.24
N VAL A 107 -10.98 14.60 31.69
CA VAL A 107 -11.53 15.67 30.85
C VAL A 107 -10.55 16.12 29.78
N LYS A 108 -9.27 16.29 30.15
CA LYS A 108 -8.20 16.66 29.23
C LYS A 108 -7.99 15.61 28.16
N ASP A 109 -7.99 14.33 28.53
CA ASP A 109 -7.77 13.22 27.59
C ASP A 109 -8.88 13.17 26.54
N VAL A 110 -10.15 13.25 26.96
CA VAL A 110 -11.30 13.31 26.05
C VAL A 110 -11.24 14.57 25.16
N HIS A 111 -10.90 15.72 25.74
CA HIS A 111 -10.82 16.96 24.99
C HIS A 111 -9.73 16.89 23.92
N LEU A 112 -8.56 16.38 24.29
CA LEU A 112 -7.43 16.22 23.39
C LEU A 112 -7.74 15.23 22.27
N GLU A 113 -8.35 14.09 22.58
CA GLU A 113 -8.74 13.08 21.60
C GLU A 113 -9.66 13.69 20.52
N LEU A 114 -10.75 14.35 20.94
CA LEU A 114 -11.74 14.90 20.02
C LEU A 114 -11.20 16.09 19.19
N THR A 115 -10.47 17.00 19.82
CA THR A 115 -9.90 18.16 19.12
C THR A 115 -8.80 17.74 18.16
N ALA A 116 -7.96 16.75 18.53
CA ALA A 116 -6.99 16.15 17.65
C ALA A 116 -7.65 15.50 16.42
N ASP A 117 -8.72 14.74 16.60
CA ASP A 117 -9.43 14.09 15.48
C ASP A 117 -10.05 15.09 14.51
N ILE A 118 -10.64 16.17 15.01
CA ILE A 118 -11.17 17.24 14.16
C ILE A 118 -10.04 17.91 13.39
N TYR A 119 -8.94 18.24 14.06
CA TYR A 119 -7.77 18.84 13.40
C TYR A 119 -7.20 17.92 12.33
N ARG A 120 -7.10 16.60 12.59
CA ARG A 120 -6.67 15.59 11.61
C ARG A 120 -7.55 15.63 10.35
N ILE A 121 -8.86 15.58 10.52
CA ILE A 121 -9.83 15.58 9.41
C ILE A 121 -9.71 16.88 8.59
N LYS A 122 -9.61 18.03 9.26
CA LYS A 122 -9.46 19.33 8.58
C LYS A 122 -8.14 19.42 7.83
N LEU A 123 -7.04 18.98 8.42
CA LEU A 123 -5.74 18.97 7.78
C LEU A 123 -5.71 18.04 6.56
N GLU A 124 -6.24 16.81 6.68
CA GLU A 124 -6.35 15.89 5.54
C GLU A 124 -7.20 16.48 4.41
N THR A 125 -8.27 17.20 4.74
CA THR A 125 -9.12 17.88 3.73
C THR A 125 -8.35 18.97 3.01
N VAL A 126 -7.63 19.82 3.75
CA VAL A 126 -6.82 20.91 3.18
C VAL A 126 -5.70 20.39 2.29
N LEU A 127 -5.09 19.26 2.65
CA LEU A 127 -3.99 18.65 1.90
C LEU A 127 -4.41 17.89 0.64
N LYS A 128 -5.69 17.50 0.53
CA LYS A 128 -6.24 16.93 -0.72
C LYS A 128 -6.44 17.97 -1.80
N GLU A 129 -6.53 19.24 -1.43
CA GLU A 129 -6.62 20.34 -2.37
C GLU A 129 -5.19 20.78 -2.73
N ASP A 130 -4.74 20.53 -3.96
CA ASP A 130 -3.36 20.53 -4.48
C ASP A 130 -2.42 21.70 -4.16
N ASN A 131 -2.86 22.74 -3.44
CA ASN A 131 -2.03 23.89 -3.07
C ASN A 131 -2.25 24.33 -1.63
N LEU A 132 -1.20 24.31 -0.82
CA LEU A 132 -1.12 25.02 0.45
C LEU A 132 -0.79 26.50 0.18
N THR A 133 -1.82 27.33 0.08
CA THR A 133 -1.67 28.80 0.00
C THR A 133 -1.54 29.39 1.40
N ASP A 134 -1.02 30.62 1.53
CA ASP A 134 -0.96 31.36 2.81
C ASP A 134 -2.33 31.44 3.51
N SER A 135 -3.42 31.53 2.73
CA SER A 135 -4.80 31.51 3.23
C SER A 135 -5.17 30.21 3.94
N LYS A 136 -4.57 29.07 3.54
CA LYS A 136 -4.82 27.75 4.13
C LYS A 136 -4.00 27.53 5.39
N ALA A 137 -2.77 28.04 5.43
CA ALA A 137 -1.97 28.07 6.66
C ALA A 137 -2.69 28.89 7.74
N SER A 138 -3.13 30.10 7.40
CA SER A 138 -3.90 30.95 8.32
C SER A 138 -5.22 30.31 8.77
N PHE A 139 -5.87 29.54 7.90
CA PHE A 139 -7.05 28.76 8.26
C PHE A 139 -6.72 27.67 9.29
N LEU A 140 -5.68 26.87 9.08
CA LEU A 140 -5.28 25.83 10.03
C LEU A 140 -4.88 26.42 11.39
N ASP A 141 -4.16 27.54 11.40
CA ASP A 141 -3.81 28.26 12.64
C ASP A 141 -5.08 28.71 13.39
N SER A 142 -6.09 29.18 12.66
CA SER A 142 -7.38 29.55 13.26
C SER A 142 -8.10 28.34 13.88
N ILE A 143 -8.02 27.16 13.24
CA ILE A 143 -8.61 25.93 13.78
C ILE A 143 -7.88 25.49 15.05
N ILE A 144 -6.54 25.49 15.06
CA ILE A 144 -5.74 25.16 16.25
C ILE A 144 -6.14 26.06 17.43
N LYS A 145 -6.25 27.38 17.18
CA LYS A 145 -6.66 28.36 18.19
C LYS A 145 -8.11 28.14 18.66
N ASN A 146 -9.04 27.90 17.75
CA ASN A 146 -10.46 27.72 18.07
C ASN A 146 -10.73 26.44 18.87
N LEU A 147 -9.95 25.39 18.60
CA LEU A 147 -10.01 24.11 19.29
C LEU A 147 -9.21 24.09 20.61
N GLU A 148 -8.46 25.15 20.92
CA GLU A 148 -7.51 25.19 22.05
C GLU A 148 -6.53 24.00 22.04
N LEU A 149 -6.16 23.52 20.85
CA LEU A 149 -5.29 22.36 20.70
C LEU A 149 -3.85 22.72 21.12
N PRO A 150 -3.19 21.93 21.99
CA PRO A 150 -1.81 22.18 22.36
C PRO A 150 -0.87 22.19 21.14
N GLU A 151 0.05 23.16 21.12
CA GLU A 151 1.00 23.35 20.00
C GLU A 151 1.78 22.07 19.69
N GLU A 152 2.33 21.41 20.71
CA GLU A 152 3.06 20.14 20.59
C GLU A 152 2.25 19.05 19.85
N ILE A 153 0.96 18.95 20.16
CA ILE A 153 0.07 17.95 19.57
C ILE A 153 -0.28 18.35 18.13
N SER A 154 -0.54 19.63 17.88
CA SER A 154 -0.79 20.15 16.54
C SER A 154 0.41 19.93 15.60
N LEU A 155 1.63 20.15 16.07
CA LEU A 155 2.87 19.91 15.33
C LEU A 155 3.03 18.43 15.00
N LYS A 156 2.88 17.56 16.01
CA LYS A 156 2.96 16.10 15.83
C LYS A 156 1.95 15.59 14.80
N ILE A 157 0.69 16.01 14.91
CA ILE A 157 -0.37 15.62 13.96
C ILE A 157 -0.04 16.15 12.54
N THR A 158 0.49 17.37 12.47
CA THR A 158 0.86 17.98 11.18
C THR A 158 1.97 17.19 10.49
N GLU A 159 3.03 16.86 11.21
CA GLU A 159 4.14 16.04 10.68
C GLU A 159 3.68 14.65 10.26
N GLU A 160 2.86 13.99 11.09
CA GLU A 160 2.30 12.67 10.80
C GLU A 160 1.48 12.67 9.50
N ILE A 161 0.53 13.60 9.37
CA ILE A 161 -0.37 13.65 8.21
C ILE A 161 0.40 14.06 6.94
N LYS A 162 1.30 15.04 7.02
CA LYS A 162 2.11 15.43 5.85
C LYS A 162 2.97 14.26 5.37
N THR A 163 3.59 13.53 6.29
CA THR A 163 4.41 12.34 5.96
C THR A 163 3.56 11.24 5.34
N LYS A 164 2.38 10.97 5.90
CA LYS A 164 1.41 10.01 5.35
C LYS A 164 0.97 10.40 3.94
N ASN A 165 0.57 11.65 3.71
CA ASN A 165 0.17 12.14 2.39
C ASN A 165 1.28 11.94 1.35
N LEU A 166 2.51 12.35 1.66
CA LEU A 166 3.65 12.16 0.77
C LEU A 166 3.92 10.66 0.50
N THR A 167 3.84 9.82 1.53
CA THR A 167 4.04 8.37 1.40
C THR A 167 2.96 7.73 0.53
N ASP A 168 1.71 8.15 0.68
CA ASP A 168 0.59 7.63 -0.10
C ASP A 168 0.71 8.08 -1.57
N LYS A 169 1.09 9.33 -1.83
CA LYS A 169 1.37 9.79 -3.20
C LYS A 169 2.56 9.04 -3.82
N TRP A 170 3.62 8.76 -3.06
CA TRP A 170 4.73 7.94 -3.54
C TRP A 170 4.26 6.55 -3.97
N LYS A 171 3.47 5.85 -3.13
CA LYS A 171 2.92 4.53 -3.47
C LYS A 171 2.04 4.56 -4.72
N GLU A 172 1.24 5.60 -4.89
CA GLU A 172 0.39 5.80 -6.07
C GLU A 172 1.24 5.88 -7.35
N ILE A 173 2.21 6.81 -7.38
CA ILE A 173 3.03 7.04 -8.58
C ILE A 173 4.02 5.90 -8.85
N THR A 174 4.33 5.05 -7.87
CA THR A 174 5.19 3.88 -8.07
C THR A 174 4.42 2.57 -8.31
N SER A 175 3.09 2.61 -8.38
CA SER A 175 2.27 1.40 -8.37
C SER A 175 2.38 0.52 -9.62
N ASP A 176 2.80 1.10 -10.74
CA ASP A 176 2.95 0.43 -12.04
C ASP A 176 4.42 0.15 -12.40
N ASP A 177 5.34 0.33 -11.45
CA ASP A 177 6.79 0.23 -11.66
C ASP A 177 7.32 1.15 -12.78
N ARG A 178 6.61 2.25 -13.08
CA ARG A 178 7.04 3.31 -13.99
C ARG A 178 7.00 4.66 -13.28
N LEU A 179 7.84 5.57 -13.74
CA LEU A 179 7.85 6.95 -13.24
C LEU A 179 8.02 7.91 -14.40
N SER A 180 6.96 8.67 -14.68
CA SER A 180 6.99 9.73 -15.66
C SER A 180 7.67 11.00 -15.12
N PRO A 181 8.20 11.87 -16.00
CA PRO A 181 8.74 13.17 -15.60
C PRO A 181 7.71 14.07 -14.89
N ASP A 182 6.45 13.99 -15.30
CA ASP A 182 5.37 14.79 -14.72
C ASP A 182 5.04 14.33 -13.29
N GLU A 183 4.93 13.02 -13.05
CA GLU A 183 4.72 12.46 -11.71
C GLU A 183 5.86 12.82 -10.75
N VAL A 184 7.11 12.74 -11.22
CA VAL A 184 8.28 13.14 -10.42
C VAL A 184 8.20 14.63 -10.07
N LYS A 185 7.86 15.47 -11.03
CA LYS A 185 7.74 16.92 -10.84
C LYS A 185 6.61 17.29 -9.87
N GLU A 186 5.47 16.63 -9.98
CA GLU A 186 4.33 16.78 -9.06
C GLU A 186 4.73 16.36 -7.64
N PHE A 187 5.38 15.20 -7.49
CA PHE A 187 5.85 14.69 -6.20
C PHE A 187 6.87 15.61 -5.53
N GLU A 188 7.85 16.11 -6.28
CA GLU A 188 8.82 17.07 -5.76
C GLU A 188 8.17 18.40 -5.34
N SER A 189 7.17 18.84 -6.11
CA SER A 189 6.43 20.06 -5.78
C SER A 189 5.58 19.89 -4.53
N LEU A 190 4.95 18.73 -4.37
CA LEU A 190 4.26 18.35 -3.13
C LEU A 190 5.24 18.34 -1.94
N SER A 191 6.40 17.69 -2.07
CA SER A 191 7.41 17.66 -1.01
C SER A 191 7.87 19.06 -0.57
N ARG A 192 8.11 19.95 -1.55
CA ARG A 192 8.48 21.35 -1.31
C ARG A 192 7.35 22.09 -0.59
N ASN A 193 6.11 21.94 -1.04
CA ASN A 193 4.94 22.59 -0.44
C ASN A 193 4.69 22.12 1.00
N LEU A 194 4.99 20.85 1.30
CA LEU A 194 4.86 20.30 2.66
C LEU A 194 6.05 20.67 3.56
N ASN A 195 7.11 21.27 3.01
CA ASN A 195 8.39 21.53 3.66
C ASN A 195 9.01 20.24 4.25
N ILE A 196 8.89 19.13 3.51
CA ILE A 196 9.49 17.84 3.87
C ILE A 196 10.74 17.65 3.02
N THR A 197 11.84 17.30 3.68
CA THR A 197 13.07 16.85 3.02
C THR A 197 12.99 15.34 2.81
N ILE A 198 12.91 14.91 1.55
CA ILE A 198 12.95 13.49 1.21
C ILE A 198 14.39 12.98 1.38
N GLN A 199 14.57 11.99 2.25
CA GLN A 199 15.81 11.24 2.36
C GLN A 199 15.60 9.85 1.78
N MET A 200 16.30 9.55 0.67
CA MET A 200 16.24 8.23 0.04
C MET A 200 17.51 7.44 0.36
N SER A 201 17.31 6.17 0.71
CA SER A 201 18.41 5.21 0.76
C SER A 201 19.01 5.00 -0.64
N GLU A 202 20.23 4.48 -0.72
CA GLU A 202 20.87 4.19 -2.00
C GLU A 202 20.06 3.20 -2.84
N ALA A 203 19.50 2.15 -2.19
CA ALA A 203 18.63 1.18 -2.86
C ALA A 203 17.35 1.82 -3.41
N SER A 204 16.76 2.79 -2.69
CA SER A 204 15.56 3.51 -3.13
C SER A 204 15.85 4.42 -4.33
N LYS A 205 17.02 5.07 -4.36
CA LYS A 205 17.47 5.86 -5.52
C LYS A 205 17.65 4.96 -6.74
N GLU A 206 18.33 3.83 -6.57
CA GLU A 206 18.53 2.87 -7.66
C GLU A 206 17.20 2.38 -8.23
N ALA A 207 16.25 2.00 -7.37
CA ALA A 207 14.91 1.59 -7.80
C ALA A 207 14.18 2.71 -8.57
N THR A 208 14.28 3.95 -8.09
CA THR A 208 13.66 5.12 -8.74
C THR A 208 14.24 5.36 -10.14
N GLU A 209 15.56 5.31 -10.28
CA GLU A 209 16.21 5.48 -11.58
C GLU A 209 15.84 4.34 -12.56
N LYS A 210 15.70 3.10 -12.06
CA LYS A 210 15.19 1.98 -12.86
C LYS A 210 13.78 2.24 -13.39
N MET A 211 12.86 2.70 -12.54
CA MET A 211 11.48 3.00 -12.94
C MET A 211 11.40 4.13 -13.99
N LYS A 212 12.17 5.21 -13.79
CA LYS A 212 12.31 6.30 -14.77
C LYS A 212 12.85 5.81 -16.11
N TYR A 213 13.85 4.93 -16.07
CA TYR A 213 14.45 4.35 -17.26
C TYR A 213 13.43 3.49 -18.03
N LEU A 214 12.69 2.61 -17.35
CA LEU A 214 11.66 1.79 -18.00
C LEU A 214 10.56 2.65 -18.63
N TRP A 215 10.11 3.71 -17.95
CA TRP A 215 9.16 4.66 -18.53
C TRP A 215 9.71 5.34 -19.80
N THR A 216 10.98 5.74 -19.77
CA THR A 216 11.66 6.35 -20.92
C THR A 216 11.71 5.39 -22.11
N LEU A 217 12.00 4.11 -21.85
CA LEU A 217 12.01 3.08 -22.89
C LEU A 217 10.66 2.86 -23.53
N GLU A 218 9.55 3.08 -22.84
CA GLU A 218 8.21 2.92 -23.39
C GLU A 218 7.73 4.16 -24.16
N ASN A 219 8.03 5.35 -23.63
CA ASN A 219 7.38 6.59 -24.05
C ASN A 219 8.27 7.53 -24.89
N SER A 220 9.60 7.36 -24.86
CA SER A 220 10.57 8.25 -25.53
C SER A 220 11.39 7.54 -26.60
N GLU A 221 12.40 8.19 -27.18
CA GLU A 221 13.37 7.51 -28.05
C GLU A 221 14.22 6.52 -27.25
N ILE A 222 14.50 5.33 -27.81
CA ILE A 222 15.32 4.33 -27.13
C ILE A 222 16.77 4.87 -27.05
N PRO A 223 17.40 4.91 -25.86
CA PRO A 223 18.77 5.34 -25.71
C PRO A 223 19.74 4.51 -26.56
N LYS A 224 20.67 5.19 -27.24
CA LYS A 224 21.70 4.55 -28.05
C LYS A 224 22.90 4.21 -27.16
N ILE A 225 23.47 3.02 -27.35
CA ILE A 225 24.64 2.54 -26.62
C ILE A 225 25.82 2.44 -27.57
N GLU A 226 26.92 3.10 -27.22
CA GLU A 226 28.19 2.94 -27.93
C GLU A 226 28.83 1.61 -27.53
N VAL A 227 29.27 0.83 -28.53
CA VAL A 227 29.83 -0.50 -28.32
C VAL A 227 31.06 -0.69 -29.19
N ASP A 228 32.03 -1.44 -28.68
CA ASP A 228 33.23 -1.84 -29.41
C ASP A 228 32.94 -3.07 -30.30
N LEU A 229 31.95 -2.93 -31.18
CA LEU A 229 31.62 -3.91 -32.20
C LEU A 229 31.68 -3.25 -33.56
N ASN A 230 32.21 -3.98 -34.54
CA ASN A 230 32.18 -3.55 -35.93
C ASN A 230 30.76 -3.69 -36.51
N LEU A 231 29.93 -2.66 -36.30
CA LEU A 231 28.55 -2.58 -36.80
C LEU A 231 28.50 -2.03 -38.22
N ALA A 232 27.44 -2.38 -38.96
CA ALA A 232 27.25 -1.84 -40.32
C ALA A 232 26.97 -0.32 -40.29
N SER A 233 27.14 0.34 -41.44
CA SER A 233 26.81 1.77 -41.56
C SER A 233 25.33 2.01 -41.19
N LYS A 234 25.08 2.93 -40.25
CA LYS A 234 23.76 3.25 -39.66
C LYS A 234 23.15 2.20 -38.72
N GLU A 235 23.87 1.12 -38.43
CA GLU A 235 23.47 0.17 -37.40
C GLU A 235 23.85 0.71 -36.01
N VAL A 236 22.90 0.69 -35.08
CA VAL A 236 23.03 1.28 -33.75
C VAL A 236 22.60 0.27 -32.69
N CYS A 237 23.37 0.16 -31.62
CA CYS A 237 23.05 -0.68 -30.47
C CYS A 237 22.14 0.07 -29.48
N TYR A 238 21.16 -0.64 -28.92
CA TYR A 238 20.19 -0.10 -27.95
C TYR A 238 20.18 -0.87 -26.62
N TYR A 239 20.73 -2.09 -26.59
CA TYR A 239 20.82 -2.89 -25.38
C TYR A 239 22.09 -3.71 -25.38
N THR A 240 22.73 -3.81 -24.22
CA THR A 240 23.79 -4.80 -24.00
C THR A 240 23.77 -5.29 -22.56
N SER A 241 23.97 -6.60 -22.38
CA SER A 241 24.10 -7.22 -21.05
C SER A 241 24.76 -8.59 -21.15
N LYS A 242 25.26 -9.10 -20.02
CA LYS A 242 25.71 -10.48 -19.90
C LYS A 242 24.49 -11.40 -19.86
N VAL A 243 24.53 -12.45 -20.67
CA VAL A 243 23.42 -13.39 -20.82
C VAL A 243 23.88 -14.84 -20.85
N GLU A 244 22.93 -15.71 -20.55
CA GLU A 244 23.03 -17.14 -20.78
C GLU A 244 22.15 -17.52 -21.98
N TRP A 245 22.74 -18.27 -22.92
CA TRP A 245 22.07 -18.72 -24.13
C TRP A 245 21.60 -20.15 -23.98
N TYR A 246 20.28 -20.34 -23.97
CA TYR A 246 19.64 -21.64 -23.83
C TYR A 246 18.94 -22.07 -25.12
N GLU A 247 18.80 -23.38 -25.33
CA GLU A 247 18.02 -23.95 -26.43
C GLU A 247 17.27 -25.20 -25.95
N TYR A 248 16.09 -25.45 -26.52
CA TYR A 248 15.43 -26.75 -26.36
C TYR A 248 16.22 -27.84 -27.08
N ARG A 249 16.55 -28.92 -26.35
CA ARG A 249 17.22 -30.09 -26.90
C ARG A 249 16.39 -31.34 -26.64
N LYS A 250 16.14 -32.12 -27.70
CA LYS A 250 15.56 -33.46 -27.61
C LYS A 250 16.59 -34.39 -26.96
N ILE A 251 16.32 -34.85 -25.74
CA ILE A 251 17.11 -35.91 -25.12
C ILE A 251 16.39 -37.23 -25.37
N THR A 252 17.07 -38.14 -26.07
CA THR A 252 16.61 -39.51 -26.27
C THR A 252 17.20 -40.37 -25.16
N LYS A 253 16.39 -40.73 -24.15
CA LYS A 253 16.83 -41.72 -23.14
C LYS A 253 16.52 -43.12 -23.68
N ARG A 254 17.56 -43.92 -23.86
CA ARG A 254 17.43 -45.34 -24.20
C ARG A 254 17.18 -46.11 -22.91
N ILE A 255 16.03 -46.75 -22.80
CA ILE A 255 15.73 -47.64 -21.68
C ILE A 255 16.17 -49.05 -22.11
N ASP A 256 17.33 -49.48 -21.63
CA ASP A 256 17.78 -50.86 -21.82
C ASP A 256 17.21 -51.73 -20.67
N TYR A 257 16.51 -52.81 -21.03
CA TYR A 257 15.94 -53.76 -20.08
C TYR A 257 17.06 -54.55 -19.38
N HIS A 258 17.20 -54.35 -18.06
CA HIS A 258 18.13 -55.08 -17.19
C HIS A 258 17.42 -56.20 -16.42
N GLY A 259 16.66 -57.06 -17.11
CA GLY A 259 16.04 -58.24 -16.50
C GLY A 259 16.61 -59.55 -17.06
N PRO A 260 16.42 -60.68 -16.35
CA PRO A 260 16.89 -61.99 -16.81
C PRO A 260 16.25 -62.34 -18.17
N SER A 261 17.08 -62.63 -19.18
CA SER A 261 16.63 -63.14 -20.48
C SER A 261 16.90 -64.64 -20.54
N LEU A 262 15.87 -65.44 -20.85
CA LEU A 262 16.00 -66.89 -21.00
C LEU A 262 15.98 -67.26 -22.49
N SER A 263 16.94 -68.06 -22.92
CA SER A 263 16.98 -68.59 -24.29
C SER A 263 16.57 -70.06 -24.26
N ILE A 264 15.39 -70.37 -24.81
CA ILE A 264 14.86 -71.74 -24.81
C ILE A 264 15.10 -72.35 -26.20
N PRO A 265 15.79 -73.50 -26.31
CA PRO A 265 15.95 -74.20 -27.58
C PRO A 265 14.61 -74.80 -27.99
N VAL A 266 14.16 -74.51 -29.21
CA VAL A 266 12.86 -74.99 -29.69
C VAL A 266 13.03 -76.25 -30.54
N PHE A 267 14.03 -76.32 -31.45
CA PHE A 267 14.54 -77.55 -32.08
C PHE A 267 15.85 -77.25 -32.87
N LYS A 268 16.58 -78.29 -33.31
CA LYS A 268 17.91 -78.26 -33.95
C LYS A 268 18.16 -77.02 -34.83
N GLY A 269 18.89 -76.06 -34.26
CA GLY A 269 19.40 -74.86 -34.93
C GLY A 269 18.67 -73.55 -34.60
N LEU A 270 17.46 -73.59 -34.02
CA LEU A 270 16.67 -72.38 -33.74
C LEU A 270 16.48 -72.17 -32.23
N LYS A 271 16.89 -70.99 -31.72
CA LYS A 271 16.74 -70.57 -30.32
C LYS A 271 15.75 -69.42 -30.23
N TYR A 272 14.76 -69.51 -29.34
CA TYR A 272 13.82 -68.41 -29.07
C TYR A 272 14.22 -67.72 -27.76
N LYS A 273 14.46 -66.40 -27.81
CA LYS A 273 14.78 -65.59 -26.62
C LYS A 273 13.50 -65.03 -26.02
N VAL A 274 13.25 -65.33 -24.75
CA VAL A 274 12.12 -64.84 -23.97
C VAL A 274 12.65 -63.78 -22.98
N GLY A 275 12.12 -62.55 -23.06
CA GLY A 275 12.48 -61.45 -22.16
C GLY A 275 13.20 -60.24 -22.78
N SER A 276 13.28 -60.11 -24.12
CA SER A 276 13.80 -58.89 -24.75
C SER A 276 12.67 -57.94 -25.15
N ILE A 277 12.49 -56.85 -24.41
CA ILE A 277 11.70 -55.69 -24.87
C ILE A 277 12.59 -54.86 -25.80
N SER A 278 12.12 -54.55 -27.01
CA SER A 278 12.79 -53.62 -27.91
C SER A 278 12.98 -52.26 -27.21
N PRO A 279 14.17 -51.63 -27.25
CA PRO A 279 14.39 -50.35 -26.56
C PRO A 279 13.37 -49.32 -27.07
N LYS A 280 12.42 -48.93 -26.23
CA LYS A 280 11.55 -47.78 -26.48
C LYS A 280 12.35 -46.55 -26.06
N SER A 281 12.70 -45.71 -27.03
CA SER A 281 13.20 -44.37 -26.74
C SER A 281 12.03 -43.49 -26.27
N ILE A 282 12.21 -42.79 -25.16
CA ILE A 282 11.33 -41.70 -24.77
C ILE A 282 12.12 -40.42 -25.01
N SER A 283 11.66 -39.62 -25.98
CA SER A 283 12.22 -38.29 -26.27
C SER A 283 11.57 -37.29 -25.33
N LYS A 284 12.36 -36.59 -24.53
CA LYS A 284 11.91 -35.46 -23.70
C LYS A 284 12.63 -34.20 -24.15
N ASP A 285 11.89 -33.12 -24.36
CA ASP A 285 12.47 -31.80 -24.62
C ASP A 285 12.93 -31.21 -23.29
N GLU A 286 14.21 -30.87 -23.19
CA GLU A 286 14.81 -30.22 -22.02
C GLU A 286 15.49 -28.90 -22.43
N ILE A 287 15.35 -27.87 -21.59
CA ILE A 287 16.03 -26.58 -21.76
C ILE A 287 17.48 -26.76 -21.32
N LYS A 288 18.44 -26.55 -22.25
CA LYS A 288 19.87 -26.74 -21.98
C LYS A 288 20.64 -25.45 -22.18
N LEU A 289 21.50 -25.10 -21.21
CA LEU A 289 22.47 -24.03 -21.35
C LEU A 289 23.48 -24.41 -22.43
N ILE A 290 23.60 -23.59 -23.46
CA ILE A 290 24.49 -23.82 -24.60
C ILE A 290 25.77 -23.01 -24.47
N ASP A 291 25.66 -21.75 -24.08
CA ASP A 291 26.80 -20.83 -23.95
C ASP A 291 26.43 -19.68 -23.01
N SER A 292 27.43 -18.91 -22.57
CA SER A 292 27.25 -17.64 -21.86
C SER A 292 28.14 -16.57 -22.50
N GLY A 293 27.74 -15.31 -22.39
CA GLY A 293 28.44 -14.25 -23.12
C GLY A 293 27.74 -12.90 -23.04
N GLN A 294 28.12 -12.01 -23.95
CA GLN A 294 27.53 -10.67 -24.06
C GLN A 294 26.49 -10.65 -25.18
N LEU A 295 25.31 -10.12 -24.87
CA LEU A 295 24.27 -9.82 -25.86
C LEU A 295 24.37 -8.36 -26.30
N PHE A 296 24.07 -8.11 -27.56
CA PHE A 296 23.86 -6.80 -28.13
C PHE A 296 22.58 -6.81 -28.96
N VAL A 297 21.70 -5.84 -28.77
CA VAL A 297 20.51 -5.67 -29.61
C VAL A 297 20.62 -4.37 -30.38
N THR A 298 20.63 -4.48 -31.70
CA THR A 298 20.68 -3.34 -32.62
C THR A 298 19.33 -3.12 -33.29
N ASN A 299 19.18 -2.01 -34.04
CA ASN A 299 18.03 -1.81 -34.95
C ASN A 299 17.98 -2.80 -36.13
N SER A 300 18.92 -3.74 -36.25
CA SER A 300 18.97 -4.69 -37.36
C SER A 300 18.97 -6.15 -36.90
N LYS A 301 19.63 -6.47 -35.78
CA LYS A 301 19.84 -7.85 -35.33
C LYS A 301 20.12 -7.93 -33.84
N VAL A 302 19.88 -9.12 -33.30
CA VAL A 302 20.42 -9.58 -32.01
C VAL A 302 21.76 -10.27 -32.27
N ILE A 303 22.82 -9.79 -31.61
CA ILE A 303 24.17 -10.34 -31.70
C ILE A 303 24.53 -10.92 -30.33
N PHE A 304 25.00 -12.16 -30.32
CA PHE A 304 25.52 -12.82 -29.13
C PHE A 304 26.99 -13.14 -29.35
N VAL A 305 27.83 -12.66 -28.43
CA VAL A 305 29.27 -12.92 -28.38
C VAL A 305 29.52 -13.84 -27.21
N GLY A 306 29.56 -15.14 -27.49
CA GLY A 306 29.68 -16.21 -26.50
C GLY A 306 31.11 -16.67 -26.27
N THR A 307 31.29 -17.48 -25.23
CA THR A 307 32.60 -18.12 -24.96
C THR A 307 32.91 -19.25 -25.92
N ILE A 308 31.88 -19.96 -26.41
CA ILE A 308 32.01 -21.08 -27.35
C ILE A 308 31.89 -20.57 -28.79
N GLY A 309 31.01 -19.60 -29.03
CA GLY A 309 30.92 -18.98 -30.35
C GLY A 309 29.94 -17.83 -30.44
N ASN A 310 30.01 -17.15 -31.58
CA ASN A 310 29.19 -15.98 -31.87
C ASN A 310 27.93 -16.40 -32.63
N LYS A 311 26.80 -15.76 -32.33
CA LYS A 311 25.52 -15.93 -33.04
C LYS A 311 24.96 -14.57 -33.44
N SER A 312 24.25 -14.53 -34.56
CA SER A 312 23.58 -13.32 -35.05
C SER A 312 22.20 -13.70 -35.57
N ILE A 313 21.17 -12.99 -35.13
CA ILE A 313 19.77 -13.19 -35.52
C ILE A 313 19.22 -11.86 -36.03
N PRO A 314 18.98 -11.69 -37.34
CA PRO A 314 18.29 -10.51 -37.87
C PRO A 314 16.91 -10.33 -37.22
N LEU A 315 16.53 -9.10 -36.88
CA LEU A 315 15.22 -8.81 -36.30
C LEU A 315 14.09 -9.20 -37.25
N SER A 316 14.29 -9.01 -38.56
CA SER A 316 13.37 -9.40 -39.62
C SER A 316 13.13 -10.92 -39.74
N LYS A 317 13.88 -11.74 -38.99
CA LYS A 317 13.71 -13.21 -38.90
C LYS A 317 13.07 -13.65 -37.59
N LEU A 318 12.73 -12.72 -36.70
CA LEU A 318 11.96 -12.96 -35.49
C LEU A 318 10.47 -12.86 -35.83
N LEU A 319 9.72 -13.93 -35.60
CA LEU A 319 8.26 -13.94 -35.77
C LEU A 319 7.57 -13.23 -34.60
N PHE A 320 8.02 -13.54 -33.38
CA PHE A 320 7.57 -12.92 -32.14
C PHE A 320 8.59 -13.23 -31.03
N ILE A 321 8.41 -12.57 -29.89
CA ILE A 321 9.15 -12.88 -28.66
C ILE A 321 8.16 -13.23 -27.56
N GLU A 322 8.57 -14.11 -26.66
CA GLU A 322 7.76 -14.52 -25.49
C GLU A 322 8.63 -14.53 -24.24
N SER A 323 8.01 -14.26 -23.10
CA SER A 323 8.66 -14.33 -21.80
C SER A 323 8.53 -15.73 -21.20
N ILE A 324 9.62 -16.20 -20.60
CA ILE A 324 9.68 -17.36 -19.71
C ILE A 324 10.42 -16.94 -18.43
N ASP A 325 10.42 -17.74 -17.37
CA ASP A 325 11.10 -17.48 -16.08
C ASP A 325 12.48 -16.79 -16.23
N ASN A 326 12.49 -15.46 -16.09
CA ASN A 326 13.63 -14.55 -16.29
C ASN A 326 14.39 -14.76 -17.62
N GLY A 327 13.66 -15.08 -18.68
CA GLY A 327 14.19 -15.28 -20.02
C GLY A 327 13.27 -14.74 -21.11
N VAL A 328 13.88 -14.43 -22.26
CA VAL A 328 13.17 -14.03 -23.48
C VAL A 328 13.44 -15.08 -24.55
N VAL A 329 12.39 -15.74 -25.02
CA VAL A 329 12.49 -16.67 -26.15
C VAL A 329 12.39 -15.88 -27.45
N LEU A 330 13.37 -16.07 -28.33
CA LEU A 330 13.42 -15.43 -29.64
C LEU A 330 12.87 -16.41 -30.68
N ASN A 331 11.57 -16.33 -30.95
CA ASN A 331 10.93 -17.26 -31.89
C ASN A 331 11.25 -16.87 -33.33
N LYS A 332 12.04 -17.71 -33.99
CA LYS A 332 12.53 -17.47 -35.36
C LYS A 332 11.64 -18.11 -36.40
N GLU A 333 11.66 -17.55 -37.60
CA GLU A 333 11.04 -18.15 -38.79
C GLU A 333 11.63 -19.54 -39.10
N THR A 334 12.96 -19.68 -38.95
CA THR A 334 13.67 -20.94 -39.22
C THR A 334 14.77 -21.23 -38.20
N GLY A 335 15.07 -22.52 -38.04
CA GLY A 335 16.09 -23.01 -37.10
C GLY A 335 15.62 -23.00 -35.64
N THR A 336 16.56 -23.25 -34.72
CA THR A 336 16.26 -23.36 -33.28
C THR A 336 16.03 -21.99 -32.65
N SER A 337 14.87 -21.78 -32.03
CA SER A 337 14.55 -20.59 -31.21
C SER A 337 15.33 -20.64 -29.89
N PRO A 338 16.24 -19.68 -29.64
CA PRO A 338 16.97 -19.63 -28.38
C PRO A 338 16.15 -18.96 -27.28
N ILE A 339 16.54 -19.24 -26.04
CA ILE A 339 16.05 -18.57 -24.84
C ILE A 339 17.22 -17.77 -24.27
N ILE A 340 17.04 -16.46 -24.15
CA ILE A 340 18.05 -15.55 -23.60
C ILE A 340 17.70 -15.29 -22.14
N LYS A 341 18.53 -15.77 -21.21
CA LYS A 341 18.38 -15.47 -19.78
C LYS A 341 19.34 -14.37 -19.37
N VAL A 342 18.82 -13.40 -18.61
CA VAL A 342 19.57 -12.27 -18.05
C VAL A 342 19.50 -12.31 -16.53
N SER A 343 20.46 -11.68 -15.86
CA SER A 343 20.46 -11.60 -14.40
C SER A 343 19.63 -10.40 -13.95
N GLY A 344 18.57 -10.67 -13.17
CA GLY A 344 17.70 -9.64 -12.61
C GLY A 344 16.47 -9.34 -13.46
N GLU A 345 15.41 -8.92 -12.78
CA GLU A 345 14.11 -8.59 -13.37
C GLU A 345 14.18 -7.31 -14.23
N PHE A 346 14.94 -6.31 -13.79
CA PHE A 346 15.09 -5.03 -14.50
C PHE A 346 15.71 -5.23 -15.89
N GLU A 347 16.76 -6.03 -16.00
CA GLU A 347 17.46 -6.36 -17.25
C GLU A 347 16.56 -7.17 -18.17
N TRP A 348 15.76 -8.08 -17.61
CA TRP A 348 14.80 -8.87 -18.36
C TRP A 348 13.69 -7.99 -18.95
N LEU A 349 13.08 -7.12 -18.14
CA LEU A 349 12.10 -6.13 -18.59
C LEU A 349 12.69 -5.21 -19.66
N THR A 350 13.90 -4.68 -19.43
CA THR A 350 14.61 -3.80 -20.36
C THR A 350 14.81 -4.47 -21.72
N LEU A 351 15.35 -5.71 -21.73
CA LEU A 351 15.54 -6.48 -22.96
C LEU A 351 14.21 -6.69 -23.70
N MET A 352 13.18 -7.09 -22.96
CA MET A 352 11.85 -7.37 -23.53
C MET A 352 11.22 -6.13 -24.15
N LEU A 353 11.27 -4.98 -23.47
CA LEU A 353 10.74 -3.71 -23.98
C LEU A 353 11.47 -3.24 -25.24
N ILE A 354 12.81 -3.29 -25.23
CA ILE A 354 13.63 -2.86 -26.36
C ILE A 354 13.35 -3.74 -27.58
N LEU A 355 13.36 -5.08 -27.43
CA LEU A 355 13.05 -5.99 -28.53
C LEU A 355 11.65 -5.75 -29.09
N ASN A 356 10.64 -5.61 -28.23
CA ASN A 356 9.27 -5.34 -28.68
C ASN A 356 9.16 -4.04 -29.49
N ARG A 357 9.85 -2.97 -29.08
CA ARG A 357 9.82 -1.69 -29.79
C ARG A 357 10.58 -1.73 -31.11
N LEU A 358 11.67 -2.48 -31.19
CA LEU A 358 12.44 -2.62 -32.42
C LEU A 358 11.72 -3.51 -33.44
N ILE A 359 11.09 -4.61 -33.00
CA ILE A 359 10.33 -5.51 -33.89
C ILE A 359 9.07 -4.84 -34.45
N LYS A 360 8.37 -4.01 -33.68
CA LYS A 360 7.15 -3.29 -34.13
C LYS A 360 7.40 -2.15 -35.12
N LYS A 361 8.65 -1.71 -35.29
CA LYS A 361 9.00 -0.59 -36.17
C LYS A 361 9.25 -1.01 -37.62
N ASP A 362 9.39 -2.31 -37.87
CA ASP A 362 9.38 -2.92 -39.21
C ASP A 362 7.96 -3.34 -39.59
#